data_AF-A0A0Q8FTL7-F1
#
_entry.id   AF-A0A0Q8FTL7-F1
#
_cell.length_a   1.000
_cell.length_b   1.000
_cell.length_c   1.000
_cell.angle_alpha   90.00
_cell.angle_beta   90.00
_cell.angle_gamma   90.00
#
_symmetry.space_group_name_H-M   'P 1'
#
loop_
_entity.id
_entity.type
_entity.pdbx_description
1 polymer ?
#
loop_
_entity_poly.entity_id
_entity_poly.type
_entity_poly.pdbx_seq_one_letter_code
_entity_poly.pdbx_strand_id
1 'polypeptide(L)'
;MTGFAVLEKISYPAPLGLVFQDMATGAWIGDHLDVTVHDRRSPFARRTLTPNRVGIWSGRLPGFTDAALTADDWSALARPFRVEVRDPLGRFLPLAFDADLPAKGLYDWAGWSALPASPPAPLLDDGSPVGVLTGRIPLFSAPARRVAPPIVEIHAELADLTTGRPAAWALVAARIDGVTRGLGLADATGRAALFFPWPARPRPTLFTSPPAMADFRWDLTLDAYHQPVVGGSPPGADGPPEPPDLADILAQLDHPVTPLASTLSPPEPLGVQPLTYGRPLTLRTLETAEGPSSSLFLTSN
;
A
#
# COMPACT_ATOMS: atom_id res chain seq x y z
N MET A 1 4.92 -2.79 -51.21
CA MET A 1 4.87 -3.18 -49.79
C MET A 1 6.16 -3.90 -49.47
N THR A 2 7.09 -3.24 -48.79
CA THR A 2 8.42 -3.79 -48.48
C THR A 2 8.30 -4.59 -47.18
N GLY A 3 8.38 -5.92 -47.27
CA GLY A 3 8.41 -6.80 -46.11
C GLY A 3 9.81 -6.84 -45.51
N PHE A 4 9.92 -6.60 -44.21
CA PHE A 4 11.17 -6.80 -43.49
C PHE A 4 11.29 -8.28 -43.09
N ALA A 5 12.39 -8.93 -43.46
CA ALA A 5 12.73 -10.26 -42.96
C ALA A 5 13.50 -10.10 -41.65
N VAL A 6 12.96 -10.62 -40.55
CA VAL A 6 13.68 -10.71 -39.28
C VAL A 6 14.76 -11.77 -39.43
N LEU A 7 16.02 -11.35 -39.55
CA LEU A 7 17.16 -12.26 -39.74
C LEU A 7 17.61 -12.92 -38.44
N GLU A 8 17.41 -12.26 -37.30
CA GLU A 8 17.82 -12.75 -35.99
C GLU A 8 16.96 -12.14 -34.88
N LYS A 9 16.53 -12.95 -33.92
CA LYS A 9 15.81 -12.51 -32.72
C LYS A 9 16.56 -12.99 -31.48
N ILE A 10 17.32 -12.09 -30.86
CA ILE A 10 17.98 -12.36 -29.58
C ILE A 10 16.98 -12.06 -28.47
N SER A 11 16.55 -13.08 -27.74
CA SER A 11 15.68 -12.94 -26.57
C SER A 11 16.49 -13.25 -25.32
N TYR A 12 16.59 -12.30 -24.40
CA TYR A 12 17.18 -12.54 -23.09
C TYR A 12 16.08 -13.00 -22.13
N PRO A 13 16.29 -14.09 -21.38
CA PRO A 13 15.37 -14.47 -20.33
C PRO A 13 15.28 -13.36 -19.28
N ALA A 14 14.05 -12.94 -18.95
CA ALA A 14 13.79 -12.05 -17.83
C ALA A 14 13.40 -12.91 -16.62
N PRO A 15 14.30 -13.16 -15.66
CA PRO A 15 14.04 -14.05 -14.52
C PRO A 15 13.11 -13.45 -13.44
N LEU A 16 12.56 -12.26 -13.70
CA LEU A 16 11.62 -11.55 -12.84
C LEU A 16 10.91 -10.47 -13.68
N GLY A 17 9.59 -10.39 -13.55
CA GLY A 17 8.77 -9.27 -14.02
C GLY A 17 7.84 -8.80 -12.90
N LEU A 18 7.92 -7.53 -12.51
CA LEU A 18 7.10 -6.94 -11.45
C LEU A 18 6.21 -5.83 -11.99
N VAL A 19 4.99 -5.75 -11.44
CA VAL A 19 4.05 -4.66 -11.69
C VAL A 19 3.61 -4.09 -10.36
N PHE A 20 3.54 -2.77 -10.28
CA PHE A 20 3.13 -2.04 -9.09
C PHE A 20 1.77 -1.38 -9.31
N GLN A 21 0.92 -1.46 -8.30
CA GLN A 21 -0.43 -0.88 -8.31
C GLN A 21 -0.50 0.25 -7.30
N ASP A 22 -1.02 1.39 -7.72
CA ASP A 22 -1.35 2.49 -6.82
C ASP A 22 -2.63 2.18 -6.05
N MET A 23 -2.56 2.00 -4.72
CA MET A 23 -3.75 1.72 -3.90
C MET A 23 -4.73 2.89 -3.83
N ALA A 24 -4.32 4.11 -4.17
CA ALA A 24 -5.20 5.28 -4.20
C ALA A 24 -6.12 5.30 -5.43
N THR A 25 -5.62 4.85 -6.58
CA THR A 25 -6.26 5.09 -7.88
C THR A 25 -6.48 3.81 -8.71
N GLY A 26 -5.78 2.73 -8.37
CA GLY A 26 -5.74 1.48 -9.14
C GLY A 26 -4.89 1.53 -10.38
N ALA A 27 -4.26 2.69 -10.64
CA ALA A 27 -3.38 2.87 -11.77
C ALA A 27 -2.12 2.00 -11.64
N TRP A 28 -1.56 1.65 -12.80
CA TRP A 28 -0.27 0.98 -12.89
C TRP A 28 0.84 2.01 -12.73
N ILE A 29 1.87 1.65 -11.97
CA ILE A 29 3.03 2.51 -11.74
C ILE A 29 4.18 1.97 -12.58
N GLY A 30 4.48 2.69 -13.67
CA GLY A 30 5.49 2.28 -14.65
C GLY A 30 6.82 3.01 -14.55
N ASP A 31 6.96 3.98 -13.63
CA ASP A 31 8.10 4.90 -13.61
C ASP A 31 8.57 5.32 -12.21
N HIS A 32 9.78 5.84 -12.18
CA HIS A 32 10.36 6.59 -11.06
C HIS A 32 10.35 5.90 -9.69
N LEU A 33 10.27 4.56 -9.66
CA LEU A 33 10.59 3.77 -8.49
C LEU A 33 12.10 3.43 -8.49
N ASP A 34 12.67 3.17 -7.32
CA ASP A 34 13.94 2.48 -7.17
C ASP A 34 13.64 1.07 -6.67
N VAL A 35 13.73 0.10 -7.57
CA VAL A 35 13.43 -1.31 -7.29
C VAL A 35 14.73 -2.08 -7.31
N THR A 36 15.15 -2.55 -6.15
CA THR A 36 16.37 -3.34 -6.01
C THR A 36 16.07 -4.77 -5.61
N VAL A 37 16.90 -5.69 -6.07
CA VAL A 37 16.76 -7.12 -5.80
C VAL A 37 18.12 -7.70 -5.42
N HIS A 38 18.14 -8.57 -4.41
CA HIS A 38 19.35 -9.28 -4.00
C HIS A 38 19.03 -10.68 -3.48
N ASP A 39 19.98 -11.59 -3.65
CA ASP A 39 19.87 -12.94 -3.10
C ASP A 39 19.95 -12.86 -1.57
N ARG A 40 19.03 -13.49 -0.84
CA ARG A 40 19.04 -13.49 0.64
C ARG A 40 20.34 -14.09 1.20
N ARG A 41 21.01 -14.97 0.45
CA ARG A 41 22.30 -15.57 0.82
C ARG A 41 23.48 -14.64 0.55
N SER A 42 23.30 -13.58 -0.25
CA SER A 42 24.34 -12.64 -0.64
C SER A 42 23.79 -11.22 -0.72
N PRO A 43 23.48 -10.58 0.42
CA PRO A 43 22.78 -9.29 0.47
C PRO A 43 23.53 -8.13 -0.18
N PHE A 44 24.86 -8.25 -0.32
CA PHE A 44 25.69 -7.24 -0.97
C PHE A 44 25.61 -7.29 -2.51
N ALA A 45 25.11 -8.38 -3.09
CA ALA A 45 25.00 -8.53 -4.54
C ALA A 45 23.70 -7.89 -5.09
N ARG A 46 23.49 -6.61 -4.79
CA ARG A 46 22.26 -5.88 -5.17
C ARG A 46 22.26 -5.56 -6.65
N ARG A 47 21.08 -5.69 -7.28
CA ARG A 47 20.81 -5.26 -8.66
C ARG A 47 19.60 -4.35 -8.67
N THR A 48 19.68 -3.28 -9.44
CA THR A 48 18.53 -2.42 -9.72
C THR A 48 17.78 -2.98 -10.92
N LEU A 49 16.48 -3.16 -10.78
CA LEU A 49 15.58 -3.51 -11.89
C LEU A 49 15.29 -2.26 -12.71
N THR A 50 14.89 -2.45 -13.96
CA THR A 50 14.52 -1.35 -14.86
C THR A 50 13.13 -1.57 -15.43
N PRO A 51 12.28 -0.55 -15.52
CA PRO A 51 10.97 -0.68 -16.14
C PRO A 51 11.13 -0.73 -17.66
N ASN A 52 10.33 -1.57 -18.32
CA ASN A 52 10.16 -1.52 -19.76
C ASN A 52 9.14 -0.44 -20.17
N ARG A 53 8.87 -0.28 -21.47
CA ARG A 53 7.94 0.73 -22.02
C ARG A 53 6.49 0.60 -21.52
N VAL A 54 6.11 -0.54 -20.96
CA VAL A 54 4.77 -0.84 -20.46
C VAL A 54 4.74 -0.81 -18.91
N GLY A 55 5.86 -0.43 -18.27
CA GLY A 55 5.94 -0.29 -16.82
C GLY A 55 6.21 -1.58 -16.05
N ILE A 56 6.66 -2.65 -16.73
CA ILE A 56 7.06 -3.89 -16.06
C ILE A 56 8.53 -3.79 -15.66
N TRP A 57 8.81 -3.93 -14.37
CA TRP A 57 10.16 -3.92 -13.83
C TRP A 57 10.80 -5.29 -13.99
N SER A 58 11.93 -5.33 -14.70
CA SER A 58 12.69 -6.56 -14.93
C SER A 58 14.19 -6.28 -14.98
N GLY A 59 14.99 -7.33 -14.89
CA GLY A 59 16.44 -7.21 -14.89
C GLY A 59 17.15 -8.54 -14.73
N ARG A 60 18.47 -8.50 -14.85
CA ARG A 60 19.32 -9.66 -14.55
C ARG A 60 19.41 -9.85 -13.04
N LEU A 61 19.36 -11.10 -12.61
CA LEU A 61 19.52 -11.47 -11.20
C LEU A 61 20.94 -11.96 -10.91
N PRO A 62 21.49 -11.67 -9.73
CA PRO A 62 22.80 -12.19 -9.34
C PRO A 62 22.75 -13.72 -9.21
N GLY A 63 23.81 -14.38 -9.67
CA GLY A 63 23.94 -15.84 -9.59
C GLY A 63 23.11 -16.63 -10.60
N PHE A 64 22.66 -16.01 -11.69
CA PHE A 64 22.09 -16.71 -12.85
C PHE A 64 22.86 -16.32 -14.12
N THR A 65 23.13 -17.32 -14.96
CA THR A 65 23.70 -17.13 -16.29
C THR A 65 22.59 -17.26 -17.32
N ASP A 66 22.76 -16.63 -18.48
CA ASP A 66 21.78 -16.71 -19.58
C ASP A 66 21.56 -18.18 -20.00
N ALA A 67 22.60 -19.01 -19.96
CA ALA A 67 22.53 -20.45 -20.23
C ALA A 67 21.75 -21.25 -19.19
N ALA A 68 21.72 -20.84 -17.92
CA ALA A 68 20.89 -21.49 -16.90
C ALA A 68 19.40 -21.16 -17.09
N LEU A 69 19.10 -20.00 -17.69
CA LEU A 69 17.75 -19.49 -17.89
C LEU A 69 17.15 -19.86 -19.26
N THR A 70 17.82 -20.69 -20.06
CA THR A 70 17.25 -21.24 -21.31
C THR A 70 16.29 -22.40 -21.07
N ALA A 71 16.30 -23.00 -19.88
CA ALA A 71 15.43 -24.11 -19.55
C ALA A 71 13.93 -23.72 -19.54
N ASP A 72 13.08 -24.67 -19.93
CA ASP A 72 11.62 -24.49 -19.90
C ASP A 72 11.03 -24.53 -18.49
N ASP A 73 11.72 -25.16 -17.55
CA ASP A 73 11.38 -25.15 -16.14
C ASP A 73 12.54 -24.58 -15.31
N TRP A 74 12.22 -23.65 -14.42
CA TRP A 74 13.18 -23.03 -13.51
C TRP A 74 12.96 -23.41 -12.04
N SER A 75 12.02 -24.32 -11.74
CA SER A 75 11.67 -24.74 -10.37
C SER A 75 12.90 -25.17 -9.55
N ALA A 76 13.82 -25.94 -10.14
CA ALA A 76 15.06 -26.39 -9.49
C ALA A 76 16.08 -25.27 -9.21
N LEU A 77 15.91 -24.10 -9.84
CA LEU A 77 16.77 -22.93 -9.68
C LEU A 77 16.22 -21.94 -8.64
N ALA A 78 14.94 -22.09 -8.26
CA ALA A 78 14.21 -21.19 -7.39
C ALA A 78 14.88 -21.10 -6.01
N ARG A 79 15.10 -19.88 -5.54
CA ARG A 79 15.63 -19.57 -4.22
C ARG A 79 15.15 -18.18 -3.77
N PRO A 80 15.20 -17.87 -2.47
CA PRO A 80 14.62 -16.63 -1.96
C PRO A 80 15.51 -15.42 -2.28
N PHE A 81 14.89 -14.39 -2.84
CA PHE A 81 15.44 -13.07 -3.08
C PHE A 81 14.65 -12.03 -2.31
N ARG A 82 15.34 -10.99 -1.83
CA ARG A 82 14.70 -9.79 -1.28
C ARG A 82 14.48 -8.80 -2.41
N VAL A 83 13.26 -8.31 -2.55
CA VAL A 83 12.94 -7.14 -3.39
C VAL A 83 12.66 -5.97 -2.46
N GLU A 84 13.31 -4.84 -2.69
CA GLU A 84 13.08 -3.59 -1.98
C GLU A 84 12.62 -2.52 -2.96
N VAL A 85 11.59 -1.78 -2.58
CA VAL A 85 10.95 -0.74 -3.40
C VAL A 85 10.99 0.56 -2.64
N ARG A 86 11.51 1.60 -3.29
CA ARG A 86 11.49 2.98 -2.79
C ARG A 86 10.97 3.89 -3.89
N ASP A 87 10.41 5.02 -3.52
CA ASP A 87 10.01 6.06 -4.47
C ASP A 87 10.77 7.35 -4.13
N PRO A 88 11.86 7.67 -4.87
CA PRO A 88 12.63 8.89 -4.64
C PRO A 88 11.82 10.18 -4.76
N LEU A 89 10.67 10.15 -5.42
CA LEU A 89 9.75 11.29 -5.53
C LEU A 89 8.84 11.45 -4.31
N GLY A 90 8.88 10.53 -3.35
CA GLY A 90 8.08 10.59 -2.13
C GLY A 90 6.57 10.50 -2.36
N ARG A 91 6.13 9.85 -3.46
CA ARG A 91 4.70 9.61 -3.73
C ARG A 91 4.22 8.37 -2.98
N PHE A 92 5.06 7.34 -2.88
CA PHE A 92 4.72 6.06 -2.24
C PHE A 92 5.59 5.74 -1.03
N LEU A 93 5.03 5.01 -0.08
CA LEU A 93 5.77 4.46 1.05
C LEU A 93 6.70 3.33 0.60
N PRO A 94 7.88 3.19 1.21
CA PRO A 94 8.80 2.11 0.89
C PRO A 94 8.23 0.79 1.39
N LEU A 95 8.54 -0.30 0.68
CA LEU A 95 8.22 -1.66 1.12
C LEU A 95 9.28 -2.65 0.63
N ALA A 96 9.28 -3.84 1.21
CA ALA A 96 10.07 -4.96 0.74
C ALA A 96 9.25 -6.25 0.80
N PHE A 97 9.66 -7.25 0.03
CA PHE A 97 9.06 -8.57 0.06
C PHE A 97 10.06 -9.62 -0.43
N ASP A 98 9.89 -10.84 0.04
CA ASP A 98 10.66 -11.98 -0.46
C ASP A 98 9.98 -12.59 -1.68
N ALA A 99 10.80 -13.00 -2.66
CA ALA A 99 10.37 -13.64 -3.90
C ALA A 99 11.24 -14.86 -4.20
N ASP A 100 10.61 -15.99 -4.51
CA ASP A 100 11.31 -17.16 -5.01
C ASP A 100 11.63 -16.99 -6.50
N LEU A 101 12.91 -16.79 -6.80
CA LEU A 101 13.39 -16.47 -8.15
C LEU A 101 14.41 -17.51 -8.63
N PRO A 102 14.45 -17.80 -9.94
CA PRO A 102 13.84 -17.02 -11.02
C PRO A 102 12.39 -17.44 -11.29
N ALA A 103 11.56 -16.49 -11.75
CA ALA A 103 10.15 -16.72 -12.05
C ALA A 103 9.79 -16.24 -13.46
N LYS A 104 8.96 -17.00 -14.17
CA LYS A 104 8.54 -16.68 -15.54
C LYS A 104 7.33 -15.74 -15.55
N GLY A 105 7.37 -14.75 -16.43
CA GLY A 105 6.25 -13.84 -16.64
C GLY A 105 6.15 -12.77 -15.54
N LEU A 106 4.92 -12.33 -15.27
CA LEU A 106 4.64 -11.45 -14.15
C LEU A 106 4.67 -12.28 -12.86
N TYR A 107 5.46 -11.84 -11.91
CA TYR A 107 5.60 -12.51 -10.63
C TYR A 107 4.32 -12.36 -9.81
N ASP A 108 3.73 -13.50 -9.46
CA ASP A 108 2.65 -13.57 -8.50
C ASP A 108 3.24 -13.87 -7.13
N TRP A 109 3.12 -12.92 -6.20
CA TRP A 109 3.77 -13.01 -4.90
C TRP A 109 3.14 -14.11 -4.05
N ALA A 110 3.93 -15.12 -3.67
CA ALA A 110 3.44 -16.29 -2.95
C ALA A 110 2.75 -15.94 -1.62
N GLY A 111 3.13 -14.81 -1.00
CA GLY A 111 2.55 -14.31 0.23
C GLY A 111 1.04 -14.06 0.16
N TRP A 112 0.45 -13.90 -1.03
CA TRP A 112 -1.01 -13.80 -1.19
C TRP A 112 -1.77 -14.95 -0.56
N SER A 113 -1.23 -16.17 -0.66
CA SER A 113 -1.86 -17.37 -0.13
C SER A 113 -1.65 -17.58 1.37
N ALA A 114 -0.69 -16.86 1.96
CA ALA A 114 -0.34 -16.93 3.37
C ALA A 114 -1.00 -15.83 4.21
N LEU A 115 -1.77 -14.93 3.58
CA LEU A 115 -2.45 -13.85 4.30
C LEU A 115 -3.52 -14.43 5.23
N PRO A 116 -3.59 -13.95 6.47
CA PRO A 116 -4.49 -14.54 7.45
C PRO A 116 -5.94 -14.06 7.27
N ALA A 117 -6.12 -12.90 6.61
CA ALA A 117 -7.37 -12.44 6.05
C ALA A 117 -7.17 -12.04 4.58
N SER A 118 -8.21 -12.27 3.76
CA SER A 118 -8.21 -11.77 2.38
C SER A 118 -8.10 -10.24 2.41
N PRO A 119 -7.17 -9.63 1.65
CA PRO A 119 -7.11 -8.20 1.53
C PRO A 119 -8.44 -7.70 0.93
N PRO A 120 -8.88 -6.47 1.25
CA PRO A 120 -10.12 -5.94 0.72
C PRO A 120 -10.12 -6.04 -0.82
N ALA A 121 -11.00 -6.89 -1.34
CA ALA A 121 -11.19 -7.07 -2.77
C ALA A 121 -11.73 -5.77 -3.40
N PRO A 122 -11.64 -5.58 -4.73
CA PRO A 122 -12.43 -4.55 -5.38
C PRO A 122 -13.89 -4.98 -5.20
N LEU A 123 -14.67 -4.20 -4.46
CA LEU A 123 -15.96 -4.61 -3.93
C LEU A 123 -17.07 -4.32 -4.93
N LEU A 124 -16.79 -3.63 -6.04
CA LEU A 124 -17.79 -3.21 -7.00
C LEU A 124 -17.23 -3.04 -8.42
N ASP A 125 -18.11 -3.27 -9.40
CA ASP A 125 -17.93 -2.91 -10.82
C ASP A 125 -17.81 -1.39 -11.05
N ASP A 126 -18.01 -0.58 -10.00
CA ASP A 126 -17.84 0.88 -10.02
C ASP A 126 -16.38 1.34 -9.82
N GLY A 127 -15.45 0.39 -9.60
CA GLY A 127 -14.04 0.66 -9.38
C GLY A 127 -13.65 0.97 -7.94
N SER A 128 -14.53 0.71 -6.94
CA SER A 128 -14.25 0.94 -5.51
C SER A 128 -14.42 -0.30 -4.61
N PRO A 129 -13.47 -0.56 -3.67
CA PRO A 129 -12.16 0.06 -3.60
C PRO A 129 -11.32 -0.40 -4.80
N VAL A 130 -10.18 0.25 -4.99
CA VAL A 130 -9.08 -0.36 -5.72
C VAL A 130 -8.64 -1.56 -4.89
N GLY A 131 -9.21 -2.73 -5.16
CA GLY A 131 -8.80 -3.91 -4.43
C GLY A 131 -7.36 -4.27 -4.74
N VAL A 132 -6.77 -5.01 -3.81
CA VAL A 132 -5.46 -5.63 -4.02
C VAL A 132 -5.63 -6.73 -5.06
N LEU A 133 -5.02 -6.55 -6.23
CA LEU A 133 -5.08 -7.51 -7.32
C LEU A 133 -3.88 -8.46 -7.23
N THR A 134 -4.12 -9.76 -7.17
CA THR A 134 -3.07 -10.78 -7.24
C THR A 134 -2.27 -10.62 -8.55
N GLY A 135 -0.97 -10.94 -8.52
CA GLY A 135 -0.04 -10.62 -9.60
C GLY A 135 0.42 -9.15 -9.67
N ARG A 136 0.06 -8.30 -8.69
CA ARG A 136 0.54 -6.90 -8.58
C ARG A 136 0.94 -6.57 -7.16
N ILE A 137 2.05 -5.85 -7.02
CA ILE A 137 2.53 -5.41 -5.71
C ILE A 137 1.86 -4.07 -5.35
N PRO A 138 1.13 -3.96 -4.22
CA PRO A 138 0.43 -2.75 -3.84
C PRO A 138 1.40 -1.69 -3.30
N LEU A 139 1.29 -0.46 -3.77
CA LEU A 139 2.01 0.69 -3.24
C LEU A 139 1.03 1.64 -2.54
N PHE A 140 1.33 1.93 -1.28
CA PHE A 140 0.56 2.84 -0.44
C PHE A 140 1.06 4.27 -0.56
N SER A 141 0.16 5.24 -0.50
CA SER A 141 0.51 6.65 -0.65
C SER A 141 1.31 7.15 0.55
N ALA A 142 2.38 7.89 0.29
CA ALA A 142 3.06 8.64 1.34
C ALA A 142 2.16 9.78 1.86
N PRO A 143 2.25 10.16 3.14
CA PRO A 143 1.38 11.20 3.72
C PRO A 143 1.45 12.57 3.01
N ALA A 144 2.61 12.90 2.44
CA ALA A 144 2.82 14.16 1.72
C ALA A 144 2.44 14.09 0.23
N ARG A 145 2.00 12.93 -0.27
CA ARG A 145 1.63 12.74 -1.68
C ARG A 145 0.44 13.64 -2.02
N ARG A 146 0.53 14.35 -3.14
CA ARG A 146 -0.60 15.06 -3.73
C ARG A 146 -1.20 14.23 -4.85
N VAL A 147 -2.52 14.11 -4.86
CA VAL A 147 -3.26 13.44 -5.93
C VAL A 147 -4.23 14.44 -6.56
N ALA A 148 -4.35 14.45 -7.88
CA ALA A 148 -5.22 15.38 -8.59
C ALA A 148 -6.70 15.09 -8.27
N PRO A 149 -7.52 16.11 -7.92
CA PRO A 149 -8.97 15.94 -7.74
C PRO A 149 -9.68 15.44 -9.01
N PRO A 150 -10.85 14.79 -8.91
CA PRO A 150 -11.67 14.61 -7.71
C PRO A 150 -11.40 13.27 -7.00
N ILE A 151 -10.61 13.31 -5.93
CA ILE A 151 -10.33 12.16 -5.06
C ILE A 151 -10.67 12.52 -3.61
N VAL A 152 -11.05 11.53 -2.81
CA VAL A 152 -11.14 11.66 -1.35
C VAL A 152 -9.74 11.75 -0.78
N GLU A 153 -9.56 12.58 0.25
CA GLU A 153 -8.30 12.77 0.96
C GLU A 153 -8.57 12.71 2.46
N ILE A 154 -7.98 11.74 3.14
CA ILE A 154 -8.06 11.57 4.60
C ILE A 154 -6.65 11.54 5.18
N HIS A 155 -6.42 12.30 6.23
CA HIS A 155 -5.14 12.36 6.95
C HIS A 155 -5.32 12.00 8.42
N ALA A 156 -4.34 11.29 8.98
CA ALA A 156 -4.26 11.01 10.41
C ALA A 156 -2.80 10.89 10.85
N GLU A 157 -2.52 11.24 12.11
CA GLU A 157 -1.29 10.87 12.80
C GLU A 157 -1.66 9.82 13.86
N LEU A 158 -1.25 8.58 13.66
CA LEU A 158 -1.65 7.44 14.47
C LEU A 158 -0.66 7.18 15.60
N ALA A 159 -1.18 7.02 16.82
CA ALA A 159 -0.38 6.71 17.99
C ALA A 159 -1.00 5.55 18.79
N ASP A 160 -0.17 4.66 19.30
CA ASP A 160 -0.58 3.60 20.22
C ASP A 160 -0.79 4.20 21.62
N LEU A 161 -1.99 4.07 22.17
CA LEU A 161 -2.35 4.66 23.46
C LEU A 161 -1.54 4.07 24.62
N THR A 162 -1.22 2.77 24.56
CA THR A 162 -0.55 2.05 25.65
C THR A 162 0.92 2.45 25.77
N THR A 163 1.58 2.61 24.62
CA THR A 163 3.01 2.90 24.56
C THR A 163 3.32 4.38 24.34
N GLY A 164 2.35 5.17 23.89
CA GLY A 164 2.52 6.56 23.47
C GLY A 164 3.38 6.73 22.22
N ARG A 165 3.72 5.63 21.53
CA ARG A 165 4.58 5.65 20.33
C ARG A 165 3.75 5.80 19.06
N PRO A 166 4.32 6.32 17.97
CA PRO A 166 3.66 6.27 16.68
C PRO A 166 3.29 4.84 16.30
N ALA A 167 2.07 4.65 15.80
CA ALA A 167 1.62 3.38 15.24
C ALA A 167 2.19 3.22 13.82
N ALA A 168 3.52 3.03 13.76
CA ALA A 168 4.27 2.95 12.52
C ALA A 168 3.79 1.77 11.66
N TRP A 169 3.59 2.02 10.36
CA TRP A 169 3.15 0.98 9.41
C TRP A 169 1.78 0.37 9.72
N ALA A 170 0.96 0.99 10.56
CA ALA A 170 -0.43 0.58 10.77
C ALA A 170 -1.25 0.70 9.48
N LEU A 171 -2.12 -0.27 9.22
CA LEU A 171 -3.08 -0.23 8.13
C LEU A 171 -4.38 0.44 8.61
N VAL A 172 -4.96 1.28 7.74
CA VAL A 172 -6.25 1.93 8.01
C VAL A 172 -7.16 1.74 6.80
N ALA A 173 -8.36 1.23 7.03
CA ALA A 173 -9.39 1.07 6.02
C ALA A 173 -10.51 2.10 6.23
N ALA A 174 -10.81 2.85 5.19
CA ALA A 174 -11.95 3.76 5.12
C ALA A 174 -13.19 3.02 4.63
N ARG A 175 -14.32 3.12 5.34
CA ARG A 175 -15.58 2.44 4.98
C ARG A 175 -16.74 3.41 4.87
N ILE A 176 -17.55 3.23 3.83
CA ILE A 176 -18.78 3.99 3.59
C ILE A 176 -19.87 2.97 3.30
N ASP A 177 -20.99 3.06 4.02
CA ASP A 177 -22.11 2.11 3.95
C ASP A 177 -21.65 0.66 4.19
N GLY A 178 -20.71 0.46 5.11
CA GLY A 178 -20.12 -0.86 5.42
C GLY A 178 -19.18 -1.40 4.33
N VAL A 179 -18.95 -0.69 3.24
CA VAL A 179 -18.06 -1.09 2.14
C VAL A 179 -16.72 -0.39 2.28
N THR A 180 -15.61 -1.14 2.24
CA THR A 180 -14.26 -0.55 2.20
C THR A 180 -14.08 0.25 0.91
N ARG A 181 -13.71 1.52 1.03
CA ARG A 181 -13.50 2.43 -0.12
C ARG A 181 -12.04 2.75 -0.36
N GLY A 182 -11.21 2.73 0.68
CA GLY A 182 -9.78 2.95 0.55
C GLY A 182 -8.99 2.27 1.66
N LEU A 183 -7.73 2.00 1.37
CA LEU A 183 -6.77 1.44 2.32
C LEU A 183 -5.52 2.35 2.32
N GLY A 184 -5.09 2.75 3.51
CA GLY A 184 -3.85 3.49 3.72
C GLY A 184 -2.91 2.74 4.65
N LEU A 185 -1.65 3.15 4.60
CA LEU A 185 -0.58 2.66 5.45
C LEU A 185 0.06 3.87 6.13
N ALA A 186 0.32 3.78 7.43
CA ALA A 186 1.07 4.79 8.15
C ALA A 186 2.57 4.70 7.82
N ASP A 187 3.28 5.82 7.83
CA ASP A 187 4.73 5.84 7.71
C ASP A 187 5.43 5.44 9.02
N ALA A 188 6.76 5.45 9.03
CA ALA A 188 7.58 5.14 10.22
C ALA A 188 7.32 6.07 11.42
N THR A 189 6.65 7.20 11.21
CA THR A 189 6.27 8.19 12.22
C THR A 189 4.78 8.18 12.52
N GLY A 190 4.04 7.16 12.07
CA GLY A 190 2.61 7.00 12.34
C GLY A 190 1.70 7.88 11.48
N ARG A 191 2.22 8.67 10.53
CA ARG A 191 1.38 9.51 9.67
C ARG A 191 0.80 8.70 8.54
N ALA A 192 -0.49 8.79 8.30
CA ALA A 192 -1.19 8.08 7.24
C ALA A 192 -1.97 9.05 6.35
N ALA A 193 -1.99 8.76 5.05
CA ALA A 193 -2.92 9.36 4.11
C ALA A 193 -3.69 8.27 3.36
N LEU A 194 -5.00 8.43 3.27
CA LEU A 194 -5.89 7.57 2.49
C LEU A 194 -6.45 8.39 1.34
N PHE A 195 -6.40 7.80 0.16
CA PHE A 195 -6.96 8.37 -1.05
C PHE A 195 -7.81 7.31 -1.74
N PHE A 196 -8.98 7.72 -2.24
CA PHE A 196 -9.84 6.84 -3.06
C PHE A 196 -10.84 7.68 -3.86
N PRO A 197 -11.39 7.16 -4.98
CA PRO A 197 -12.39 7.88 -5.76
C PRO A 197 -13.62 8.26 -4.91
N TRP A 198 -14.23 9.41 -5.20
CA TRP A 198 -15.48 9.78 -4.54
C TRP A 198 -16.55 8.71 -4.83
N PRO A 199 -17.27 8.22 -3.80
CA PRO A 199 -18.38 7.30 -4.00
C PRO A 199 -19.51 7.95 -4.82
N ALA A 200 -20.43 7.11 -5.30
CA ALA A 200 -21.63 7.59 -5.98
C ALA A 200 -22.37 8.62 -5.11
N ARG A 201 -22.88 9.66 -5.77
CA ARG A 201 -23.60 10.75 -5.08
C ARG A 201 -24.83 10.18 -4.37
N PRO A 202 -25.12 10.63 -3.13
CA PRO A 202 -26.40 10.33 -2.50
C PRO A 202 -27.54 10.74 -3.44
N ARG A 203 -28.54 9.87 -3.61
CA ARG A 203 -29.68 10.18 -4.48
C ARG A 203 -30.41 11.41 -3.93
N PRO A 204 -30.70 12.43 -4.74
CA PRO A 204 -31.47 13.57 -4.28
C PRO A 204 -32.86 13.09 -3.83
N THR A 205 -33.29 13.51 -2.64
CA THR A 205 -34.68 13.35 -2.24
C THR A 205 -35.55 14.23 -3.15
N LEU A 206 -36.69 13.73 -3.61
CA LEU A 206 -37.59 14.35 -4.62
C LEU A 206 -38.12 15.75 -4.28
N PHE A 207 -37.73 16.35 -3.15
CA PHE A 207 -38.30 17.57 -2.58
C PHE A 207 -37.32 18.73 -2.38
N THR A 208 -36.07 18.63 -2.84
CA THR A 208 -35.09 19.71 -2.68
C THR A 208 -34.67 20.28 -4.03
N SER A 209 -34.58 21.61 -4.13
CA SER A 209 -33.84 22.31 -5.19
C SER A 209 -32.46 21.65 -5.39
N PRO A 210 -31.85 21.71 -6.59
CA PRO A 210 -30.62 20.98 -6.87
C PRO A 210 -29.57 21.27 -5.79
N PRO A 211 -29.08 20.25 -5.05
CA PRO A 211 -28.08 20.47 -4.03
C PRO A 211 -26.84 21.07 -4.68
N ALA A 212 -26.20 22.04 -4.01
CA ALA A 212 -24.91 22.51 -4.47
C ALA A 212 -23.92 21.34 -4.37
N MET A 213 -22.97 21.25 -5.31
CA MET A 213 -22.05 20.11 -5.39
C MET A 213 -21.20 19.93 -4.11
N ALA A 214 -21.08 20.98 -3.28
CA ALA A 214 -20.38 20.96 -1.99
C ALA A 214 -21.22 20.43 -0.81
N ASP A 215 -22.50 20.09 -1.00
CA ASP A 215 -23.39 19.65 0.07
C ASP A 215 -23.41 18.12 0.26
N PHE A 216 -22.80 17.36 -0.66
CA PHE A 216 -22.78 15.91 -0.55
C PHE A 216 -21.92 15.47 0.63
N ARG A 217 -22.51 14.61 1.47
CA ARG A 217 -21.88 14.01 2.64
C ARG A 217 -22.07 12.50 2.64
N TRP A 218 -21.06 11.82 3.18
CA TRP A 218 -21.08 10.39 3.42
C TRP A 218 -20.67 10.10 4.85
N ASP A 219 -21.25 9.05 5.41
CA ASP A 219 -20.92 8.55 6.73
C ASP A 219 -19.71 7.61 6.59
N LEU A 220 -18.57 8.06 7.10
CA LEU A 220 -17.31 7.33 7.07
C LEU A 220 -17.08 6.64 8.42
N THR A 221 -16.74 5.36 8.39
CA THR A 221 -16.13 4.66 9.52
C THR A 221 -14.70 4.24 9.16
N LEU A 222 -13.89 4.00 10.20
CA LEU A 222 -12.50 3.56 10.06
C LEU A 222 -12.29 2.26 10.79
N ASP A 223 -11.69 1.30 10.10
CA ASP A 223 -11.07 0.14 10.73
C ASP A 223 -9.56 0.37 10.74
N ALA A 224 -8.91 0.14 11.88
CA ALA A 224 -7.47 0.22 12.01
C ALA A 224 -6.89 -1.13 12.42
N TYR A 225 -5.69 -1.40 11.95
CA TYR A 225 -4.99 -2.66 12.12
C TYR A 225 -3.54 -2.35 12.46
N HIS A 226 -3.09 -2.83 13.61
CA HIS A 226 -1.76 -2.51 14.08
C HIS A 226 -1.18 -3.66 14.89
N GLN A 227 -0.01 -4.11 14.44
CA GLN A 227 0.87 -4.94 15.23
C GLN A 227 2.26 -4.32 15.14
N PRO A 228 2.93 -4.06 16.27
CA PRO A 228 4.29 -3.54 16.24
C PRO A 228 5.20 -4.44 15.40
N VAL A 229 5.73 -3.93 14.29
CA VAL A 229 6.62 -4.69 13.42
C VAL A 229 7.95 -4.94 14.15
N VAL A 230 8.14 -6.18 14.62
CA VAL A 230 9.36 -6.62 15.29
C VAL A 230 10.44 -6.85 14.24
N GLY A 231 11.13 -5.79 13.81
CA GLY A 231 12.19 -5.94 12.81
C GLY A 231 12.73 -4.66 12.18
N GLY A 232 12.06 -3.52 12.37
CA GLY A 232 12.61 -2.23 11.96
C GLY A 232 13.85 -1.90 12.79
N SER A 233 15.05 -1.98 12.21
CA SER A 233 16.23 -1.42 12.85
C SER A 233 15.91 0.04 13.22
N PRO A 234 16.12 0.46 14.49
CA PRO A 234 15.93 1.86 14.85
C PRO A 234 16.81 2.73 13.95
N PRO A 235 16.36 3.95 13.56
CA PRO A 235 17.17 4.86 12.77
C PRO A 235 18.42 5.22 13.58
N GLY A 236 19.54 4.53 13.32
CA GLY A 236 20.75 4.67 14.12
C GLY A 236 21.95 3.79 13.74
N ALA A 237 21.88 2.96 12.71
CA ALA A 237 23.02 2.15 12.24
C ALA A 237 23.34 2.46 10.77
N ASP A 238 24.07 3.56 10.53
CA ASP A 238 24.84 3.96 9.31
C ASP A 238 24.29 3.65 7.89
N GLY A 239 23.02 3.28 7.75
CA GLY A 239 22.36 2.94 6.49
C GLY A 239 20.90 3.42 6.48
N PRO A 240 20.29 3.55 5.29
CA PRO A 240 18.88 3.88 5.20
C PRO A 240 18.05 2.79 5.90
N PRO A 241 16.99 3.14 6.65
CA PRO A 241 16.16 2.17 7.33
C PRO A 241 15.62 1.15 6.33
N GLU A 242 15.67 -0.13 6.71
CA GLU A 242 15.14 -1.21 5.87
C GLU A 242 13.63 -0.98 5.64
N PRO A 243 13.12 -1.11 4.40
CA PRO A 243 11.70 -1.01 4.16
C PRO A 243 10.91 -2.08 4.93
N PRO A 244 9.69 -1.79 5.40
CA PRO A 244 8.83 -2.78 6.04
C PRO A 244 8.48 -3.92 5.08
N ASP A 245 8.35 -5.12 5.62
CA ASP A 245 7.95 -6.30 4.85
C ASP A 245 6.46 -6.25 4.49
N LEU A 246 6.11 -6.53 3.23
CA LEU A 246 4.73 -6.57 2.76
C LEU A 246 3.91 -7.67 3.45
N ALA A 247 4.52 -8.83 3.76
CA ALA A 247 3.85 -9.89 4.52
C ALA A 247 3.49 -9.40 5.91
N ASP A 248 4.44 -8.76 6.61
CA ASP A 248 4.20 -8.22 7.95
C ASP A 248 3.16 -7.11 7.92
N ILE A 249 3.21 -6.22 6.92
CA ILE A 249 2.21 -5.17 6.74
C ILE A 249 0.81 -5.78 6.64
N LEU A 250 0.63 -6.75 5.74
CA LEU A 250 -0.70 -7.33 5.46
C LEU A 250 -1.15 -8.31 6.54
N ALA A 251 -0.24 -8.96 7.27
CA ALA A 251 -0.59 -9.81 8.41
C ALA A 251 -1.28 -9.05 9.54
N GLN A 252 -1.06 -7.73 9.64
CA GLN A 252 -1.77 -6.88 10.60
C GLN A 252 -3.29 -6.89 10.44
N LEU A 253 -3.84 -7.29 9.28
CA LEU A 253 -5.28 -7.39 9.07
C LEU A 253 -5.99 -8.31 10.11
N ASP A 254 -5.24 -9.21 10.75
CA ASP A 254 -5.72 -10.07 11.84
C ASP A 254 -5.61 -9.46 13.24
N HIS A 255 -5.07 -8.25 13.33
CA HIS A 255 -4.81 -7.51 14.58
C HIS A 255 -5.59 -6.18 14.58
N PRO A 256 -6.94 -6.23 14.66
CA PRO A 256 -7.75 -5.02 14.71
C PRO A 256 -7.48 -4.24 16.00
N VAL A 257 -7.39 -2.92 15.85
CA VAL A 257 -7.28 -1.95 16.95
C VAL A 257 -8.38 -0.91 16.82
N THR A 258 -8.85 -0.39 17.95
CA THR A 258 -9.92 0.61 18.00
C THR A 258 -9.32 2.02 17.96
N PRO A 259 -9.64 2.84 16.93
CA PRO A 259 -9.37 4.27 16.96
C PRO A 259 -10.29 4.95 17.99
N LEU A 260 -9.81 6.00 18.65
CA LEU A 260 -10.51 6.64 19.77
C LEU A 260 -10.93 8.08 19.47
N ALA A 261 -12.19 8.40 19.79
CA ALA A 261 -12.69 9.77 19.89
C ALA A 261 -12.25 10.45 21.20
N SER A 262 -12.21 9.68 22.29
CA SER A 262 -11.81 10.12 23.63
C SER A 262 -10.91 9.10 24.31
N THR A 263 -9.89 9.60 25.02
CA THR A 263 -9.02 8.80 25.91
C THR A 263 -9.36 8.99 27.39
N LEU A 264 -10.36 9.82 27.69
CA LEU A 264 -10.88 9.98 29.05
C LEU A 264 -11.52 8.67 29.51
N SER A 265 -11.54 8.39 30.81
CA SER A 265 -12.07 7.12 31.32
C SER A 265 -13.60 7.15 31.45
N PRO A 266 -14.33 6.20 30.83
CA PRO A 266 -13.84 5.12 29.97
C PRO A 266 -13.56 5.61 28.53
N PRO A 267 -12.49 5.11 27.86
CA PRO A 267 -12.18 5.53 26.48
C PRO A 267 -13.33 5.30 25.52
N GLU A 268 -13.54 6.25 24.61
CA GLU A 268 -14.65 6.19 23.64
C GLU A 268 -14.13 5.91 22.22
N PRO A 269 -14.66 4.89 21.53
CA PRO A 269 -14.33 4.60 20.13
C PRO A 269 -14.65 5.77 19.20
N LEU A 270 -13.87 5.88 18.13
CA LEU A 270 -14.15 6.83 17.05
C LEU A 270 -15.44 6.41 16.32
N GLY A 271 -16.48 7.20 16.49
CA GLY A 271 -17.75 7.02 15.77
C GLY A 271 -17.67 7.45 14.30
N VAL A 272 -18.84 7.51 13.66
CA VAL A 272 -19.00 7.97 12.27
C VAL A 272 -18.43 9.37 12.08
N GLN A 273 -17.64 9.55 11.02
CA GLN A 273 -17.04 10.82 10.62
C GLN A 273 -17.72 11.36 9.35
N PRO A 274 -18.09 12.66 9.30
CA PRO A 274 -18.72 13.23 8.13
C PRO A 274 -17.67 13.50 7.04
N LEU A 275 -17.74 12.76 5.93
CA LEU A 275 -16.94 13.03 4.74
C LEU A 275 -17.68 14.00 3.82
N THR A 276 -17.14 15.20 3.58
CA THR A 276 -17.78 16.24 2.74
C THR A 276 -17.10 16.36 1.39
N TYR A 277 -17.87 16.38 0.29
CA TYR A 277 -17.34 16.43 -1.06
C TYR A 277 -16.32 17.56 -1.28
N GLY A 278 -15.17 17.21 -1.85
CA GLY A 278 -14.10 18.13 -2.19
C GLY A 278 -13.34 18.72 -0.99
N ARG A 279 -13.58 18.23 0.24
CA ARG A 279 -12.86 18.68 1.45
C ARG A 279 -12.01 17.54 2.02
N PRO A 280 -10.71 17.77 2.27
CA PRO A 280 -9.89 16.83 3.03
C PRO A 280 -10.45 16.63 4.44
N LEU A 281 -10.37 15.41 4.96
CA LEU A 281 -10.73 15.06 6.33
C LEU A 281 -9.45 14.79 7.15
N THR A 282 -9.26 15.50 8.25
CA THR A 282 -8.17 15.21 9.21
C THR A 282 -8.76 14.62 10.47
N LEU A 283 -8.29 13.44 10.84
CA LEU A 283 -8.77 12.67 11.98
C LEU A 283 -7.85 12.85 13.18
N ARG A 284 -8.46 12.96 14.36
CA ARG A 284 -7.77 13.13 15.64
C ARG A 284 -8.67 12.72 16.80
N THR A 285 -8.06 12.35 17.92
CA THR A 285 -8.77 12.19 19.20
C THR A 285 -9.10 13.56 19.78
N LEU A 286 -10.38 13.83 20.00
CA LEU A 286 -10.88 15.15 20.39
C LEU A 286 -10.76 15.41 21.89
N GLU A 287 -10.77 14.35 22.69
CA GLU A 287 -10.78 14.45 24.14
C GLU A 287 -9.63 13.63 24.74
N THR A 288 -8.71 14.33 25.39
CA THR A 288 -7.65 13.74 26.22
C THR A 288 -7.55 14.52 27.53
N ALA A 289 -6.77 14.02 28.49
CA ALA A 289 -6.50 14.73 29.73
C ALA A 289 -5.88 16.13 29.53
N GLU A 290 -5.21 16.36 28.39
CA GLU A 290 -4.54 17.62 28.04
C GLU A 290 -5.34 18.47 27.03
N GLY A 291 -6.52 18.01 26.61
CA GLY A 291 -7.34 18.62 25.56
C GLY A 291 -7.27 17.86 24.22
N PRO A 292 -7.68 18.48 23.09
CA PRO A 292 -7.65 17.83 21.78
C PRO A 292 -6.23 17.45 21.35
N SER A 293 -6.06 16.22 20.87
CA SER A 293 -4.78 15.73 20.37
C SER A 293 -4.56 16.10 18.89
N SER A 294 -3.31 16.20 18.47
CA SER A 294 -2.95 16.16 17.04
C SER A 294 -3.02 14.76 16.45
N SER A 295 -3.02 13.74 17.31
CA SER A 295 -2.99 12.33 16.93
C SER A 295 -4.37 11.68 17.10
N LEU A 296 -4.61 10.62 16.32
CA LEU A 296 -5.67 9.65 16.50
C LEU A 296 -5.10 8.47 17.29
N PHE A 297 -5.50 8.33 18.55
CA PHE A 297 -5.06 7.23 19.39
C PHE A 297 -5.73 5.92 19.01
N LEU A 298 -4.94 4.86 18.99
CA LEU A 298 -5.35 3.48 18.77
C LEU A 298 -5.16 2.68 20.06
N THR A 299 -6.12 1.82 20.38
CA THR A 299 -5.98 0.85 21.47
C THR A 299 -6.26 -0.55 20.95
N SER A 300 -5.51 -1.54 21.45
CA SER A 300 -5.90 -2.94 21.27
C SER A 300 -7.28 -3.19 21.90
N ASN A 301 -8.05 -4.05 21.25
CA ASN A 301 -9.31 -4.57 21.79
C ASN A 301 -9.07 -5.47 23.00
#